data_AF-A0A1M6ZV15-F1
#
_entry.id   AF-A0A1M6ZV15-F1
#
_cell.length_a   1.000
_cell.length_b   1.000
_cell.length_c   1.000
_cell.angle_alpha   90.00
_cell.angle_beta   90.00
_cell.angle_gamma   90.00
#
_symmetry.space_group_name_H-M   'P 1'
#
loop_
_entity.id
_entity.type
_entity.pdbx_description
1 polymer ?
#
loop_
_entity_poly.entity_id
_entity_poly.type
_entity_poly.pdbx_seq_one_letter_code
_entity_poly.pdbx_strand_id
1 'polypeptide(L)'
;MAVYNTSSDSANTAIRAFLTKVGEYYWGKSFNTGSGNSKKIFEQIKNEVFGSKCAYCGIQSNKLQIEHLIMFNRAQYGLHHPGNVVPACQSCNKRRRDNSSNYLNWEEHLEQICRENDDLNSFFERKKRIQTHMQKGKFRYPELNEAEQHAIRVIANSLYENIKTENDKALKMYQELDSAFVKKITR
;
A
#
# COMPACT_ATOMS: atom_id res chain seq x y z
N MET A 1 -7.10 -14.46 1.47
CA MET A 1 -5.83 -15.14 1.83
C MET A 1 -5.13 -15.54 0.55
N ALA A 2 -3.79 -15.55 0.53
CA ALA A 2 -3.06 -16.11 -0.60
C ALA A 2 -3.42 -17.61 -0.72
N VAL A 3 -3.66 -18.06 -1.95
CA VAL A 3 -4.00 -19.47 -2.26
C VAL A 3 -2.76 -20.37 -2.09
N TYR A 4 -1.57 -19.78 -2.24
CA TYR A 4 -0.27 -20.39 -1.98
C TYR A 4 0.58 -19.39 -1.19
N ASN A 5 1.02 -19.75 0.01
CA ASN A 5 1.76 -18.86 0.90
C ASN A 5 3.26 -19.18 0.85
N THR A 6 4.06 -18.17 0.58
CA THR A 6 5.53 -18.23 0.56
C THR A 6 6.13 -17.41 1.69
N SER A 7 7.42 -17.63 1.99
CA SER A 7 8.17 -16.76 2.92
C SER A 7 8.15 -15.29 2.49
N SER A 8 8.10 -15.04 1.18
CA SER A 8 7.96 -13.69 0.61
C SER A 8 6.59 -13.07 0.91
N ASP A 9 5.52 -13.85 1.00
CA ASP A 9 4.19 -13.34 1.38
C ASP A 9 4.13 -12.92 2.85
N SER A 10 4.72 -13.71 3.73
CA SER A 10 4.90 -13.36 5.16
C SER A 10 5.73 -12.09 5.32
N ALA A 11 6.86 -12.01 4.61
CA ALA A 11 7.74 -10.85 4.64
C ALA A 11 7.04 -9.58 4.10
N ASN A 12 6.31 -9.68 2.99
CA ASN A 12 5.51 -8.56 2.46
C ASN A 12 4.42 -8.12 3.45
N THR A 13 3.78 -9.06 4.13
CA THR A 13 2.76 -8.76 5.16
C THR A 13 3.39 -8.01 6.33
N ALA A 14 4.59 -8.38 6.74
CA ALA A 14 5.30 -7.68 7.80
C ALA A 14 5.77 -6.28 7.40
N ILE A 15 6.26 -6.07 6.17
CA ILE A 15 6.53 -4.72 5.64
C ILE A 15 5.26 -3.87 5.74
N ARG A 16 4.12 -4.40 5.30
CA ARG A 16 2.85 -3.69 5.38
C ARG A 16 2.52 -3.34 6.84
N ALA A 17 2.61 -4.29 7.75
CA ALA A 17 2.39 -4.02 9.17
C ALA A 17 3.30 -2.89 9.71
N PHE A 18 4.57 -2.90 9.34
CA PHE A 18 5.54 -1.86 9.70
C PHE A 18 5.16 -0.48 9.11
N LEU A 19 4.93 -0.39 7.81
CA LEU A 19 4.55 0.84 7.12
C LEU A 19 3.19 1.39 7.62
N THR A 20 2.29 0.53 8.11
CA THR A 20 1.07 0.96 8.81
C THR A 20 1.44 1.61 10.13
N LYS A 21 2.30 0.99 10.94
CA LYS A 21 2.70 1.55 12.24
C LYS A 21 3.42 2.88 12.10
N VAL A 22 4.28 3.02 11.09
CA VAL A 22 4.93 4.31 10.78
C VAL A 22 3.89 5.33 10.31
N GLY A 23 2.93 4.93 9.45
CA GLY A 23 1.81 5.80 9.07
C GLY A 23 0.98 6.28 10.27
N GLU A 24 0.61 5.37 11.18
CA GLU A 24 -0.12 5.68 12.41
C GLU A 24 0.68 6.59 13.35
N TYR A 25 2.00 6.41 13.42
CA TYR A 25 2.90 7.27 14.19
C TYR A 25 2.84 8.72 13.70
N TYR A 26 3.01 8.96 12.39
CA TYR A 26 2.91 10.31 11.83
C TYR A 26 1.49 10.89 11.87
N TRP A 27 0.47 10.03 11.79
CA TRP A 27 -0.94 10.44 11.93
C TRP A 27 -1.32 10.79 13.38
N GLY A 28 -0.61 10.22 14.36
CA GLY A 28 -0.89 10.34 15.79
C GLY A 28 -2.08 9.49 16.28
N LYS A 29 -2.66 8.65 15.42
CA LYS A 29 -3.82 7.80 15.73
C LYS A 29 -3.79 6.52 14.87
N SER A 30 -4.58 5.52 15.27
CA SER A 30 -4.75 4.32 14.44
C SER A 30 -5.49 4.64 13.14
N PHE A 31 -5.12 3.94 12.05
CA PHE A 31 -5.75 4.04 10.74
C PHE A 31 -6.10 2.63 10.20
N ASN A 32 -7.03 1.95 10.88
CA ASN A 32 -7.56 0.65 10.45
C ASN A 32 -8.84 0.79 9.62
N THR A 33 -8.71 0.78 8.31
CA THR A 33 -9.84 1.02 7.39
C THR A 33 -10.88 -0.11 7.35
N GLY A 34 -10.62 -1.26 8.00
CA GLY A 34 -11.55 -2.39 8.07
C GLY A 34 -12.65 -2.28 9.13
N SER A 35 -12.51 -1.41 10.14
CA SER A 35 -13.50 -1.30 11.23
C SER A 35 -13.49 0.04 11.98
N GLY A 36 -14.56 0.30 12.74
CA GLY A 36 -14.64 1.39 13.71
C GLY A 36 -14.46 2.80 13.16
N ASN A 37 -13.72 3.63 13.89
CA ASN A 37 -13.52 5.06 13.61
C ASN A 37 -12.68 5.33 12.35
N SER A 38 -11.77 4.43 12.00
CA SER A 38 -10.90 4.60 10.84
C SER A 38 -11.61 4.37 9.51
N LYS A 39 -12.67 3.54 9.49
CA LYS A 39 -13.62 3.48 8.37
C LYS A 39 -14.29 4.84 8.14
N LYS A 40 -14.65 5.56 9.20
CA LYS A 40 -15.22 6.93 9.10
C LYS A 40 -14.24 7.92 8.47
N ILE A 41 -12.94 7.80 8.75
CA ILE A 41 -11.92 8.66 8.14
C ILE A 41 -11.89 8.47 6.62
N PHE A 42 -11.88 7.23 6.13
CA PHE A 42 -11.93 6.99 4.68
C PHE A 42 -13.25 7.46 4.06
N GLU A 43 -14.39 7.27 4.75
CA GLU A 43 -15.67 7.82 4.32
C GLU A 43 -15.65 9.36 4.22
N GLN A 44 -15.01 10.06 5.17
CA GLN A 44 -14.82 11.51 5.08
C GLN A 44 -13.95 11.90 3.89
N ILE A 45 -12.84 11.21 3.64
CA ILE A 45 -12.01 11.45 2.45
C ILE A 45 -12.85 11.26 1.19
N LYS A 46 -13.55 10.13 1.09
CA LYS A 46 -14.38 9.79 -0.06
C LYS A 46 -15.46 10.85 -0.30
N ASN A 47 -16.23 11.21 0.73
CA ASN A 47 -17.42 12.04 0.59
C ASN A 47 -17.08 13.54 0.57
N GLU A 48 -16.24 14.02 1.49
CA GLU A 48 -15.95 15.44 1.68
C GLU A 48 -14.84 15.95 0.74
N VAL A 49 -13.81 15.14 0.46
CA VAL A 49 -12.67 15.56 -0.37
C VAL A 49 -12.88 15.22 -1.85
N PHE A 50 -13.42 14.03 -2.11
CA PHE A 50 -13.59 13.53 -3.48
C PHE A 50 -15.04 13.52 -3.97
N GLY A 51 -16.01 13.92 -3.13
CA GLY A 51 -17.42 14.03 -3.54
C GLY A 51 -18.05 12.70 -3.91
N SER A 52 -17.57 11.58 -3.37
CA SER A 52 -17.97 10.22 -3.75
C SER A 52 -17.72 9.87 -5.23
N LYS A 53 -16.70 10.52 -5.81
CA LYS A 53 -16.17 10.23 -7.15
C LYS A 53 -14.84 9.50 -7.06
N CYS A 54 -14.55 8.68 -8.07
CA CYS A 54 -13.21 8.13 -8.24
C CYS A 54 -12.18 9.27 -8.40
N ALA A 55 -11.05 9.16 -7.69
CA ALA A 55 -9.96 10.11 -7.78
C ALA A 55 -9.38 10.21 -9.21
N TYR A 56 -9.43 9.11 -9.98
CA TYR A 56 -8.84 9.02 -11.32
C TYR A 56 -9.82 9.30 -12.46
N CYS A 57 -10.92 8.56 -12.58
CA CYS A 57 -11.86 8.77 -13.69
C CYS A 57 -12.98 9.78 -13.39
N GLY A 58 -13.08 10.29 -12.16
CA GLY A 58 -14.12 11.26 -11.78
C GLY A 58 -15.54 10.70 -11.71
N ILE A 59 -15.76 9.42 -12.00
CA ILE A 59 -17.09 8.81 -11.99
C ILE A 59 -17.57 8.62 -10.54
N GLN A 60 -18.81 9.07 -10.29
CA GLN A 60 -19.54 8.85 -9.04
C GLN A 60 -19.81 7.36 -8.82
N SER A 61 -19.51 6.82 -7.63
CA SER A 61 -19.82 5.42 -7.34
C SER A 61 -19.97 5.14 -5.86
N ASN A 62 -20.90 4.24 -5.53
CA ASN A 62 -21.05 3.71 -4.17
C ASN A 62 -20.08 2.55 -3.87
N LYS A 63 -19.35 2.06 -4.89
CA LYS A 63 -18.42 0.91 -4.80
C LYS A 63 -16.96 1.36 -4.95
N LEU A 64 -16.61 2.50 -4.36
CA LEU A 64 -15.22 2.99 -4.35
C LEU A 64 -14.40 2.25 -3.32
N GLN A 65 -13.21 1.82 -3.72
CA GLN A 65 -12.23 1.12 -2.92
C GLN A 65 -11.12 2.08 -2.47
N ILE A 66 -10.38 1.68 -1.45
CA ILE A 66 -9.17 2.36 -1.03
C ILE A 66 -8.09 2.05 -2.06
N GLU A 67 -7.46 3.10 -2.58
CA GLU A 67 -6.22 3.00 -3.35
C GLU A 67 -5.12 3.82 -2.67
N HIS A 68 -3.90 3.30 -2.64
CA HIS A 68 -2.73 4.02 -2.13
C HIS A 68 -2.03 4.77 -3.27
N LEU A 69 -1.80 6.07 -3.12
CA LEU A 69 -1.13 6.90 -4.13
C LEU A 69 0.35 6.49 -4.28
N ILE A 70 1.08 6.50 -3.16
CA ILE A 70 2.39 5.88 -3.01
C ILE A 70 2.16 4.44 -2.55
N MET A 71 2.56 3.47 -3.36
CA MET A 71 2.24 2.07 -3.09
C MET A 71 2.81 1.60 -1.76
N PHE A 72 1.95 0.97 -0.97
CA PHE A 72 2.25 0.38 0.33
C PHE A 72 2.87 -1.02 0.15
N ASN A 73 4.07 -1.04 -0.42
CA ASN A 73 4.84 -2.24 -0.74
C ASN A 73 6.35 -2.01 -0.61
N ARG A 74 7.14 -3.05 -0.82
CA ARG A 74 8.62 -3.02 -0.73
C ARG A 74 9.33 -2.23 -1.83
N ALA A 75 8.61 -1.75 -2.84
CA ALA A 75 9.21 -0.97 -3.93
C ALA A 75 9.12 0.54 -3.66
N GLN A 76 7.98 1.00 -3.14
CA GLN A 76 7.73 2.43 -2.92
C GLN A 76 7.66 2.84 -1.45
N TYR A 77 7.51 1.90 -0.52
CA TYR A 77 7.49 2.15 0.93
C TYR A 77 6.46 3.21 1.37
N GLY A 78 5.37 3.40 0.60
CA GLY A 78 4.32 4.35 0.94
C GLY A 78 3.63 3.96 2.23
N LEU A 79 3.34 4.91 3.11
CA LEU A 79 2.72 4.63 4.42
C LEU A 79 1.22 4.38 4.27
N HIS A 80 0.65 3.50 5.10
CA HIS A 80 -0.81 3.43 5.23
C HIS A 80 -1.30 4.60 6.07
N HIS A 81 -1.61 5.70 5.40
CA HIS A 81 -1.91 7.00 6.01
C HIS A 81 -3.11 7.65 5.30
N PRO A 82 -3.99 8.41 5.99
CA PRO A 82 -5.13 9.11 5.38
C PRO A 82 -4.78 9.92 4.12
N GLY A 83 -3.70 10.69 4.17
CA GLY A 83 -3.21 11.50 3.04
C GLY A 83 -2.60 10.71 1.88
N ASN A 84 -2.34 9.40 2.06
CA ASN A 84 -1.85 8.54 0.98
C ASN A 84 -2.96 7.71 0.35
N VAL A 85 -4.20 7.79 0.85
CA VAL A 85 -5.31 7.00 0.31
C VAL A 85 -6.33 7.87 -0.38
N VAL A 86 -6.88 7.34 -1.47
CA VAL A 86 -7.93 7.98 -2.27
C VAL A 86 -9.00 6.96 -2.66
N PRO A 87 -10.22 7.40 -2.97
CA PRO A 87 -11.24 6.49 -3.48
C PRO A 87 -11.02 6.17 -4.97
N ALA A 88 -10.97 4.89 -5.32
CA ALA A 88 -10.86 4.43 -6.70
C ALA A 88 -11.96 3.43 -7.05
N CYS A 89 -12.52 3.50 -8.25
CA CYS A 89 -13.39 2.44 -8.75
C CYS A 89 -12.55 1.21 -9.11
N GLN A 90 -13.18 0.04 -9.22
CA GLN A 90 -12.47 -1.23 -9.47
C GLN A 90 -11.62 -1.22 -10.75
N SER A 91 -12.02 -0.51 -11.81
CA SER A 91 -11.26 -0.43 -13.07
C SER A 91 -10.01 0.47 -12.94
N CYS A 92 -10.11 1.56 -12.18
CA CYS A 92 -8.99 2.47 -11.91
C CYS A 92 -8.08 1.97 -10.79
N ASN A 93 -8.57 1.13 -9.88
CA ASN A 93 -7.78 0.56 -8.77
C ASN A 93 -6.77 -0.51 -9.22
N LYS A 94 -6.75 -0.83 -10.52
CA LYS A 94 -5.71 -1.65 -11.14
C LYS A 94 -4.62 -0.75 -11.67
N ARG A 95 -3.54 -0.57 -10.90
CA ARG A 95 -2.39 0.26 -11.29
C ARG A 95 -1.87 -0.17 -12.67
N ARG A 96 -1.81 0.77 -13.61
CA ARG A 96 -1.28 0.54 -14.95
C ARG A 96 0.23 0.34 -14.91
N ARG A 97 0.77 -0.21 -15.99
CA ARG A 97 2.19 -0.51 -16.13
C ARG A 97 2.77 0.17 -17.37
N ASP A 98 4.06 0.52 -17.29
CA ASP A 98 4.84 0.99 -18.43
C ASP A 98 5.20 -0.16 -19.38
N ASN A 99 5.91 0.18 -20.47
CA ASN A 99 6.39 -0.78 -21.47
C ASN A 99 7.40 -1.79 -20.89
N SER A 100 8.06 -1.44 -19.78
CA SER A 100 8.99 -2.31 -19.04
C SER A 100 8.28 -3.15 -17.98
N SER A 101 6.95 -3.17 -17.98
CA SER A 101 6.10 -3.85 -17.00
C SER A 101 6.27 -3.34 -15.55
N ASN A 102 6.85 -2.17 -15.33
CA ASN A 102 6.86 -1.54 -14.01
C ASN A 102 5.53 -0.86 -13.74
N TYR A 103 5.10 -0.84 -12.48
CA TYR A 103 3.91 -0.08 -12.10
C TYR A 103 4.17 1.42 -12.22
N LEU A 104 3.23 2.12 -12.85
CA LEU A 104 3.26 3.57 -12.95
C LEU A 104 3.13 4.23 -11.57
N ASN A 105 3.74 5.40 -11.41
CA ASN A 105 3.43 6.26 -10.28
C ASN A 105 1.97 6.78 -10.39
N TRP A 106 1.43 7.39 -9.35
CA TRP A 106 0.01 7.78 -9.36
C TRP A 106 -0.31 8.90 -10.37
N GLU A 107 0.65 9.77 -10.69
CA GLU A 107 0.47 10.84 -11.68
C GLU A 107 0.42 10.27 -13.10
N GLU A 108 1.37 9.38 -13.43
CA GLU A 108 1.41 8.66 -14.71
C GLU A 108 0.17 7.78 -14.88
N HIS A 109 -0.25 7.09 -13.80
CA HIS A 109 -1.46 6.27 -13.79
C HIS A 109 -2.72 7.09 -14.02
N LEU A 110 -2.82 8.27 -13.39
CA LEU A 110 -3.90 9.22 -13.64
C LEU A 110 -3.92 9.68 -15.10
N GLU A 111 -2.76 10.07 -15.63
CA GLU A 111 -2.64 10.52 -17.02
C GLU A 111 -3.08 9.42 -17.99
N GLN A 112 -2.62 8.19 -17.79
CA GLN A 112 -3.01 7.06 -18.61
C GLN A 112 -4.52 6.80 -18.55
N ILE A 113 -5.13 6.84 -17.36
CA ILE A 113 -6.59 6.70 -17.23
C ILE A 113 -7.33 7.82 -17.98
N CYS A 114 -6.85 9.06 -17.90
CA CYS A 114 -7.46 10.16 -18.65
C CYS A 114 -7.31 9.96 -20.16
N ARG A 115 -6.18 9.43 -20.65
CA ARG A 115 -5.98 9.09 -22.07
C ARG A 115 -6.90 7.96 -22.53
N GLU A 116 -7.01 6.89 -21.74
CA GLU A 116 -7.89 5.73 -22.03
C GLU A 116 -9.37 6.13 -22.11
N ASN A 117 -9.79 7.17 -21.37
CA ASN A 117 -11.17 7.66 -21.33
C ASN A 117 -11.43 8.88 -22.24
N ASP A 118 -10.45 9.29 -23.05
CA ASP A 118 -10.53 10.52 -23.87
C ASP A 118 -10.89 11.79 -23.07
N ASP A 119 -10.32 11.91 -21.86
CA ASP A 119 -10.66 12.92 -20.86
C ASP A 119 -9.40 13.61 -20.29
N LEU A 120 -8.44 13.91 -21.17
CA LEU A 120 -7.22 14.65 -20.83
C LEU A 120 -7.52 16.06 -20.27
N ASN A 121 -8.64 16.66 -20.65
CA ASN A 121 -9.05 17.97 -20.15
C ASN A 121 -9.24 17.98 -18.62
N SER A 122 -9.68 16.86 -18.03
CA SER A 122 -9.85 16.73 -16.58
C SER A 122 -8.55 16.38 -15.83
N PHE A 123 -7.45 16.07 -16.54
CA PHE A 123 -6.21 15.61 -15.91
C PHE A 123 -5.67 16.60 -14.87
N PHE A 124 -5.52 17.87 -15.24
CA PHE A 124 -4.95 18.89 -14.37
C PHE A 124 -5.80 19.14 -13.12
N GLU A 125 -7.13 19.16 -13.27
CA GLU A 125 -8.05 19.32 -12.13
C GLU A 125 -7.92 18.16 -11.15
N ARG A 126 -7.94 16.92 -11.66
CA ARG A 126 -7.84 15.71 -10.84
C ARG A 126 -6.48 15.61 -10.16
N LYS A 127 -5.40 15.90 -10.88
CA LYS A 127 -4.04 15.96 -10.36
C LYS A 127 -3.95 16.97 -9.22
N LYS A 128 -4.45 18.19 -9.43
CA LYS A 128 -4.46 19.25 -8.41
C LYS A 128 -5.25 18.85 -7.16
N ARG A 129 -6.39 18.17 -7.33
CA ARG A 129 -7.19 17.67 -6.22
C ARG A 129 -6.44 16.63 -5.39
N ILE A 130 -5.78 15.67 -6.04
CA ILE A 130 -4.95 14.65 -5.36
C ILE A 130 -3.77 15.32 -4.64
N GLN A 131 -3.03 16.21 -5.30
CA GLN A 131 -1.91 16.93 -4.67
C GLN A 131 -2.36 17.75 -3.47
N THR A 132 -3.51 18.43 -3.57
CA THR A 132 -4.10 19.19 -2.47
C THR A 132 -4.44 18.28 -1.29
N HIS A 133 -5.02 17.09 -1.53
CA HIS A 133 -5.30 16.10 -0.48
C HIS A 133 -4.02 15.59 0.20
N MET A 134 -2.96 15.36 -0.57
CA MET A 134 -1.67 14.92 -0.02
C MET A 134 -0.99 16.01 0.81
N GLN A 135 -1.05 17.27 0.38
CA GLN A 135 -0.21 18.35 0.93
C GLN A 135 -0.93 19.24 1.94
N LYS A 136 -2.26 19.29 1.93
CA LYS A 136 -3.04 20.26 2.70
C LYS A 136 -4.16 19.63 3.51
N GLY A 137 -4.65 20.38 4.49
CA GLY A 137 -5.83 20.04 5.27
C GLY A 137 -5.58 18.95 6.32
N LYS A 138 -6.67 18.47 6.92
CA LYS A 138 -6.66 17.56 8.07
C LYS A 138 -6.03 16.19 7.78
N PHE A 139 -5.94 15.77 6.52
CA PHE A 139 -5.45 14.44 6.14
C PHE A 139 -4.06 14.44 5.53
N ARG A 140 -3.37 15.59 5.47
CA ARG A 140 -2.08 15.74 4.78
C ARG A 140 -1.10 14.59 5.10
N TYR A 141 -0.44 14.08 4.08
CA TYR A 141 0.62 13.10 4.22
C TYR A 141 1.83 13.72 4.93
N PRO A 142 2.59 12.97 5.76
CA PRO A 142 3.78 13.51 6.39
C PRO A 142 4.83 13.96 5.36
N GLU A 143 5.44 15.11 5.63
CA GLU A 143 6.61 15.61 4.90
C GLU A 143 7.84 14.91 5.46
N LEU A 144 8.26 13.83 4.80
CA LEU A 144 9.43 13.06 5.19
C LEU A 144 10.66 13.62 4.49
N ASN A 145 11.71 13.94 5.26
CA ASN A 145 12.99 14.31 4.68
C ASN A 145 13.72 13.07 4.10
N GLU A 146 14.80 13.30 3.36
CA GLU A 146 15.56 12.22 2.70
C GLU A 146 16.08 11.16 3.68
N ALA A 147 16.50 11.57 4.88
CA ALA A 147 17.01 10.66 5.90
C ALA A 147 15.89 9.78 6.47
N GLU A 148 14.71 10.34 6.72
CA GLU A 148 13.53 9.58 7.17
C GLU A 148 13.07 8.58 6.11
N GLN A 149 12.97 9.01 4.85
CA GLN A 149 12.62 8.13 3.73
C GLN A 149 13.65 6.99 3.58
N HIS A 150 14.95 7.32 3.69
CA HIS A 150 16.02 6.34 3.65
C HIS A 150 15.94 5.35 4.81
N ALA A 151 15.69 5.83 6.04
CA ALA A 151 15.56 4.99 7.22
C ALA A 151 14.40 4.00 7.09
N ILE A 152 13.22 4.46 6.65
CA ILE A 152 12.05 3.60 6.41
C ILE A 152 12.40 2.51 5.40
N ARG A 153 13.08 2.87 4.30
CA ARG A 153 13.53 1.92 3.27
C ARG A 153 14.49 0.87 3.84
N VAL A 154 15.51 1.29 4.58
CA VAL A 154 16.51 0.40 5.18
C VAL A 154 15.85 -0.58 6.16
N ILE A 155 14.99 -0.07 7.04
CA ILE A 155 14.28 -0.89 8.03
C ILE A 155 13.33 -1.87 7.35
N ALA A 156 12.54 -1.43 6.37
CA ALA A 156 11.60 -2.29 5.65
C ALA A 156 12.32 -3.43 4.89
N ASN A 157 13.47 -3.13 4.26
CA ASN A 157 14.27 -4.16 3.59
C ASN A 157 14.92 -5.14 4.58
N SER A 158 15.47 -4.63 5.68
CA SER A 158 16.01 -5.48 6.76
C SER A 158 14.93 -6.42 7.31
N LEU A 159 13.73 -5.89 7.59
CA LEU A 159 12.61 -6.69 8.08
C LEU A 159 12.20 -7.78 7.09
N TYR A 160 12.17 -7.46 5.79
CA TYR A 160 11.84 -8.42 4.73
C TYR A 160 12.82 -9.60 4.69
N GLU A 161 14.11 -9.30 4.63
CA GLU A 161 15.14 -10.34 4.55
C GLU A 161 15.24 -11.16 5.84
N ASN A 162 15.07 -10.52 7.00
CA ASN A 162 15.05 -11.23 8.29
C ASN A 162 13.91 -12.24 8.36
N ILE A 163 12.70 -11.89 7.93
CA ILE A 163 11.54 -12.80 7.98
C ILE A 163 11.68 -13.95 6.99
N LYS A 164 12.22 -13.68 5.80
CA LYS A 164 12.54 -14.76 4.85
C LYS A 164 13.56 -15.73 5.44
N THR A 165 14.66 -15.19 5.96
CA THR A 165 15.74 -15.97 6.57
C THR A 165 15.24 -16.79 7.76
N GLU A 166 14.36 -16.23 8.59
CA GLU A 166 13.80 -16.93 9.75
C GLU A 166 12.90 -18.09 9.33
N ASN A 167 12.12 -17.93 8.25
CA ASN A 167 11.34 -19.04 7.67
C ASN A 167 12.25 -20.18 7.20
N ASP A 168 13.32 -19.86 6.47
CA ASP A 168 14.25 -20.85 5.95
C ASP A 168 14.98 -21.60 7.08
N LYS A 169 15.35 -20.88 8.15
CA LYS A 169 15.91 -21.48 9.37
C LYS A 169 14.93 -22.40 10.07
N ALA A 170 13.67 -21.99 10.22
CA ALA A 170 12.65 -22.82 10.86
C ALA A 170 12.42 -24.13 10.09
N LEU A 171 12.37 -24.07 8.76
CA LEU A 171 12.28 -25.28 7.92
C LEU A 171 13.50 -26.17 8.09
N LYS A 172 14.71 -25.60 8.04
CA LYS A 172 15.96 -26.35 8.22
C LYS A 172 16.00 -27.06 9.58
N MET A 173 15.63 -26.36 10.66
CA MET A 173 15.55 -26.93 12.01
C MET A 173 14.56 -28.10 12.06
N TYR A 174 13.38 -27.96 11.42
CA TYR A 174 12.41 -29.05 11.34
C TYR A 174 12.97 -30.28 10.61
N GLN A 175 13.67 -30.08 9.48
CA GLN A 175 14.29 -31.16 8.71
C GLN A 175 15.39 -31.89 9.49
N GLU A 176 16.19 -31.17 10.27
CA GLU A 176 17.21 -31.74 11.15
C GLU A 176 16.59 -32.58 12.28
N LEU A 177 15.52 -32.07 12.89
CA LEU A 177 14.75 -32.78 13.92
C LEU A 177 14.08 -34.04 13.37
N ASP A 178 13.41 -33.95 12.22
CA ASP A 178 12.77 -35.08 11.54
C ASP A 178 13.79 -36.20 11.24
N SER A 179 14.95 -35.82 10.70
CA SER A 179 16.07 -36.75 10.46
C SER A 179 16.55 -37.45 11.74
N ALA A 180 16.51 -36.77 12.88
CA ALA A 180 16.90 -37.33 14.17
C ALA A 180 15.83 -38.26 14.78
N PHE A 181 14.54 -38.00 14.53
CA PHE A 181 13.43 -38.80 15.04
C PHE A 181 13.15 -40.05 14.18
N VAL A 182 13.12 -39.91 12.86
CA VAL A 182 12.77 -41.02 11.94
C VAL A 182 13.86 -42.10 11.92
N LYS A 183 15.14 -41.72 12.00
CA LYS A 183 16.26 -42.69 12.07
C LYS A 183 16.33 -43.49 13.39
N LYS A 184 15.58 -43.10 14.43
CA LYS A 184 15.47 -43.87 15.68
C LYS A 184 14.40 -44.95 15.65
N ILE A 185 13.41 -44.86 14.75
CA ILE A 185 12.29 -45.81 14.68
C ILE A 185 12.62 -47.04 13.80
N THR A 186 13.73 -46.98 13.05
CA THR A 186 14.16 -48.05 12.11
C THR A 186 15.32 -48.91 12.64
N ARG A 187 15.60 -48.86 13.94
CA ARG A 187 16.49 -49.78 14.67
C ARG A 187 15.73 -50.46 15.79
#